data_AF-A0A9N8MIH0-F1
#
_entry.id   AF-A0A9N8MIH0-F1
#
_cell.length_a   1.000
_cell.length_b   1.000
_cell.length_c   1.000
_cell.angle_alpha   90.00
_cell.angle_beta   90.00
_cell.angle_gamma   90.00
#
_symmetry.space_group_name_H-M   'P 1'
#
loop_
_entity.id
_entity.type
_entity.pdbx_description
1 polymer ?
#
loop_
_entity_poly.entity_id
_entity_poly.type
_entity_poly.pdbx_seq_one_letter_code
_entity_poly.pdbx_strand_id
1 'polypeptide(L)'
;MASSATASSATATTAANLELAGHDEEQIRLMEERCIVLDNDDNYLRDGSKKECHLMTNINDGLLHRAFSCFLFDPESGKLLLQRRAVEKITFPNMWTNTCCSHPLAIKSELEEPEQIGVRRAAQRKLDHELGIPASQVPLDDFQYLTRIHYLAPSDGLWGEHEIDYILFITAKVTLDPSPNEVCATKWVTPDELKSLMNDLDPSAFTPWFKLIASKFLFPWWDQLLNRAKTVSRQVDTLAGSKTEQVTVYDAKSLNDLKDEEIHRMFRLANHPSHTQSLSPQTADSISRSIMFFRSTFAAAALVSAATLAAADYDPANMPAKTDPSHGQIGYNDCISRYGASNAKSLCQNVYINSVKDFCLWGPRFTAEIGDQEGEVVAYCMKSGYGTRLIPSGTIKGVQFVKTPSFVQVTGNCDCTKIKLSNGDQGGELDPHGATGAGNPVGGVVFTRAFSGDGSFQQIHEWSNFMAHDEFSFRACIGPNAKKFCPHIYDLARSEWNHPGRYESGIFENCDATEGKFPGVYHGHRWHQGDGPAPPAHKAGRTSNCKQFKGIKQTRSRGTPTLLRGALFGKAK
;
A
#
# COMPACT_ATOMS: atom_id res chain seq x y z
N MET A 1 -35.55 -63.42 12.83
CA MET A 1 -35.51 -62.19 13.64
C MET A 1 -34.62 -61.21 12.92
N ALA A 2 -35.14 -60.02 12.61
CA ALA A 2 -34.46 -58.97 11.85
C ALA A 2 -33.56 -58.10 12.76
N SER A 3 -32.47 -57.56 12.21
CA SER A 3 -31.98 -56.16 12.35
C SER A 3 -30.60 -56.09 11.68
N SER A 4 -30.48 -55.54 10.47
CA SER A 4 -30.26 -54.11 10.11
C SER A 4 -28.80 -53.66 10.25
N ALA A 5 -28.23 -53.32 9.09
CA ALA A 5 -26.94 -52.68 8.91
C ALA A 5 -26.97 -51.20 9.29
N THR A 6 -25.81 -50.63 9.61
CA THR A 6 -25.48 -49.23 9.30
C THR A 6 -23.99 -49.11 8.97
N ALA A 7 -23.73 -48.88 7.70
CA ALA A 7 -22.49 -48.32 7.18
C ALA A 7 -22.55 -46.79 7.33
N SER A 8 -21.49 -46.16 7.85
CA SER A 8 -21.25 -44.72 7.69
C SER A 8 -19.82 -44.36 8.14
N SER A 9 -18.84 -44.51 7.26
CA SER A 9 -17.56 -43.74 7.35
C SER A 9 -16.78 -43.59 6.04
N ALA A 10 -17.35 -43.92 4.87
CA ALA A 10 -16.59 -44.00 3.62
C ALA A 10 -16.79 -42.86 2.61
N THR A 11 -17.49 -41.77 2.96
CA THR A 11 -17.86 -40.71 1.99
C THR A 11 -17.17 -39.35 2.17
N ALA A 12 -16.25 -39.19 3.14
CA ALA A 12 -15.51 -37.93 3.32
C ALA A 12 -14.15 -37.88 2.58
N THR A 13 -13.68 -39.00 2.02
CA THR A 13 -12.28 -39.12 1.55
C THR A 13 -12.06 -38.88 0.04
N THR A 14 -13.11 -38.63 -0.75
CA THR A 14 -12.98 -38.53 -2.22
C THR A 14 -12.85 -37.11 -2.76
N ALA A 15 -13.38 -36.09 -2.09
CA ALA A 15 -13.27 -34.69 -2.55
C ALA A 15 -11.92 -34.05 -2.22
N ALA A 16 -11.34 -34.37 -1.05
CA ALA A 16 -10.09 -33.79 -0.57
C ALA A 16 -8.86 -34.10 -1.46
N ASN A 17 -8.88 -35.22 -2.19
CA ASN A 17 -7.79 -35.66 -3.07
C ASN A 17 -7.89 -35.15 -4.51
N LEU A 18 -9.04 -34.61 -4.95
CA LEU A 18 -9.21 -34.11 -6.32
C LEU A 18 -8.48 -32.78 -6.57
N GLU A 19 -8.42 -31.91 -5.55
CA GLU A 19 -7.80 -30.57 -5.66
C GLU A 19 -6.26 -30.61 -5.69
N LEU A 20 -5.67 -31.70 -5.22
CA LEU A 20 -4.23 -31.93 -5.21
C LEU A 20 -3.81 -32.97 -6.28
N ALA A 21 -4.74 -33.45 -7.09
CA ALA A 21 -4.48 -34.46 -8.10
C ALA A 21 -3.51 -33.92 -9.17
N GLY A 22 -2.36 -34.59 -9.32
CA GLY A 22 -1.33 -34.22 -10.30
C GLY A 22 -0.17 -33.38 -9.73
N HIS A 23 -0.20 -33.02 -8.45
CA HIS A 23 0.95 -32.42 -7.75
C HIS A 23 1.92 -33.47 -7.23
N ASP A 24 3.17 -33.06 -6.98
CA ASP A 24 4.22 -33.90 -6.41
C ASP A 24 3.88 -34.42 -5.00
N GLU A 25 4.24 -35.68 -4.71
CA GLU A 25 3.88 -36.36 -3.45
C GLU A 25 4.44 -35.67 -2.20
N GLU A 26 5.62 -35.07 -2.31
CA GLU A 26 6.24 -34.35 -1.19
C GLU A 26 5.53 -33.01 -0.94
N GLN A 27 5.18 -32.27 -2.00
CA GLN A 27 4.40 -31.04 -1.85
C GLN A 27 2.99 -31.32 -1.29
N ILE A 28 2.34 -32.42 -1.67
CA ILE A 28 1.07 -32.85 -1.09
C ILE A 28 1.21 -33.11 0.42
N ARG A 29 2.26 -33.82 0.84
CA ARG A 29 2.52 -34.07 2.28
C ARG A 29 2.71 -32.77 3.04
N LEU A 30 3.42 -31.79 2.46
CA LEU A 30 3.64 -30.48 3.08
C LEU A 30 2.33 -29.66 3.21
N MET A 31 1.28 -29.99 2.47
CA MET A 31 -0.02 -29.32 2.59
C MET A 31 -0.78 -29.67 3.88
N GLU A 32 -0.32 -30.68 4.62
CA GLU A 32 -0.84 -31.04 5.95
C GLU A 32 -0.19 -30.25 7.09
N GLU A 33 0.89 -29.51 6.82
CA GLU A 33 1.55 -28.64 7.81
C GLU A 33 0.52 -27.68 8.45
N ARG A 34 0.66 -27.44 9.76
CA ARG A 34 -0.29 -26.62 10.52
C ARG A 34 0.22 -25.17 10.58
N CYS A 35 -0.45 -24.28 9.86
CA CYS A 35 -0.22 -22.84 9.88
C CYS A 35 -0.91 -22.19 11.09
N ILE A 36 -0.42 -21.02 11.49
CA ILE A 36 -0.98 -20.16 12.52
C ILE A 36 -2.06 -19.28 11.88
N VAL A 37 -3.35 -19.53 12.15
CA VAL A 37 -4.46 -18.72 11.65
C VAL A 37 -4.68 -17.53 12.59
N LEU A 38 -4.90 -16.36 12.00
CA LEU A 38 -4.86 -15.08 12.68
C LEU A 38 -6.16 -14.28 12.51
N ASP A 39 -6.33 -13.26 13.34
CA ASP A 39 -7.15 -12.09 13.00
C ASP A 39 -6.31 -11.02 12.27
N ASN A 40 -6.95 -9.91 11.92
CA ASN A 40 -6.31 -8.82 11.17
C ASN A 40 -5.22 -8.08 11.95
N ASP A 41 -5.14 -8.23 13.26
CA ASP A 41 -4.17 -7.57 14.13
C ASP A 41 -3.04 -8.52 14.55
N ASP A 42 -2.90 -9.63 13.81
CA ASP A 42 -1.90 -10.66 14.02
C ASP A 42 -2.06 -11.39 15.36
N ASN A 43 -3.29 -11.50 15.89
CA ASN A 43 -3.54 -12.33 17.07
C ASN A 43 -3.85 -13.77 16.63
N TYR A 44 -3.22 -14.73 17.28
CA TYR A 44 -3.50 -16.15 17.06
C TYR A 44 -4.96 -16.51 17.41
N LEU A 45 -5.66 -17.12 16.44
CA LEU A 45 -7.03 -17.63 16.63
C LEU A 45 -7.04 -19.15 16.82
N ARG A 46 -6.40 -19.87 15.91
CA ARG A 46 -6.37 -21.35 15.86
C ARG A 46 -5.28 -21.81 14.90
N ASP A 47 -5.09 -23.12 14.79
CA ASP A 47 -4.33 -23.73 13.72
C ASP A 47 -5.21 -24.07 12.50
N GLY A 48 -4.59 -24.12 11.32
CA GLY A 48 -5.22 -24.49 10.04
C GLY A 48 -4.24 -25.28 9.19
N SER A 49 -4.73 -26.18 8.33
CA SER A 49 -3.80 -26.88 7.42
C SER A 49 -3.29 -25.91 6.37
N LYS A 50 -2.08 -26.10 5.87
CA LYS A 50 -1.54 -25.28 4.79
C LYS A 50 -2.47 -25.30 3.58
N LYS A 51 -3.04 -26.46 3.24
CA LYS A 51 -4.12 -26.57 2.25
C LYS A 51 -5.26 -25.60 2.51
N GLU A 52 -5.87 -25.69 3.68
CA GLU A 52 -6.99 -24.85 4.08
C GLU A 52 -6.65 -23.36 3.96
N CYS A 53 -5.43 -22.98 4.34
CA CYS A 53 -5.01 -21.59 4.36
C CYS A 53 -4.76 -20.99 2.97
N HIS A 54 -4.44 -21.81 1.98
CA HIS A 54 -4.04 -21.35 0.64
C HIS A 54 -5.14 -21.55 -0.41
N LEU A 55 -6.31 -22.09 -0.04
CA LEU A 55 -7.46 -22.18 -0.93
C LEU A 55 -8.15 -20.83 -1.06
N MET A 56 -8.32 -20.35 -2.30
CA MET A 56 -8.98 -19.07 -2.59
C MET A 56 -10.41 -19.02 -2.05
N THR A 57 -11.11 -20.14 -1.95
CA THR A 57 -12.44 -20.19 -1.32
C THR A 57 -12.41 -19.73 0.13
N ASN A 58 -11.43 -20.20 0.91
CA ASN A 58 -11.31 -19.86 2.32
C ASN A 58 -10.70 -18.47 2.52
N ILE A 59 -9.73 -18.11 1.67
CA ILE A 59 -9.14 -16.77 1.64
C ILE A 59 -10.22 -15.71 1.37
N ASN A 60 -11.10 -15.96 0.38
CA ASN A 60 -12.20 -15.04 0.05
C ASN A 60 -13.24 -14.94 1.18
N ASP A 61 -13.33 -15.95 2.04
CA ASP A 61 -14.13 -15.94 3.27
C ASP A 61 -13.40 -15.29 4.46
N GLY A 62 -12.19 -14.76 4.25
CA GLY A 62 -11.42 -13.99 5.23
C GLY A 62 -10.39 -14.81 6.02
N LEU A 63 -10.11 -16.06 5.65
CA LEU A 63 -9.05 -16.85 6.29
C LEU A 63 -7.69 -16.19 6.05
N LEU A 64 -6.99 -15.87 7.14
CA LEU A 64 -5.69 -15.20 7.17
C LEU A 64 -4.71 -16.01 8.03
N HIS A 65 -3.46 -16.14 7.60
CA HIS A 65 -2.43 -16.86 8.35
C HIS A 65 -1.11 -16.09 8.47
N ARG A 66 -0.29 -16.46 9.46
CA ARG A 66 1.04 -15.85 9.67
C ARG A 66 2.05 -16.41 8.67
N ALA A 67 2.91 -15.53 8.17
CA ALA A 67 4.01 -15.89 7.28
C ALA A 67 5.30 -15.13 7.61
N PHE A 68 6.38 -15.47 6.92
CA PHE A 68 7.60 -14.68 6.92
C PHE A 68 8.26 -14.62 5.54
N SER A 69 8.94 -13.51 5.30
CA SER A 69 9.82 -13.27 4.16
C SER A 69 11.22 -12.93 4.66
N CYS A 70 12.17 -13.83 4.39
CA CYS A 70 13.57 -13.67 4.75
C CYS A 70 14.39 -13.08 3.58
N PHE A 71 15.25 -12.11 3.91
CA PHE A 71 16.21 -11.47 3.01
C PHE A 71 17.62 -11.68 3.58
N LEU A 72 18.38 -12.58 2.94
CA LEU A 72 19.74 -12.93 3.33
C LEU A 72 20.75 -12.20 2.45
N PHE A 73 21.61 -11.42 3.10
CA PHE A 73 22.67 -10.67 2.46
C PHE A 73 24.04 -11.32 2.72
N ASP A 74 24.91 -11.34 1.71
CA ASP A 74 26.30 -11.74 1.90
C ASP A 74 27.05 -10.60 2.62
N PRO A 75 27.73 -10.89 3.74
CA PRO A 75 28.29 -9.87 4.61
C PRO A 75 29.48 -9.13 4.01
N GLU A 76 30.14 -9.65 2.96
CA GLU A 76 31.32 -9.01 2.35
C GLU A 76 30.95 -8.20 1.10
N SER A 77 30.03 -8.70 0.28
CA SER A 77 29.62 -8.07 -0.98
C SER A 77 28.34 -7.24 -0.86
N GLY A 78 27.54 -7.44 0.19
CA GLY A 78 26.25 -6.79 0.37
C GLY A 78 25.19 -7.25 -0.63
N LYS A 79 25.44 -8.33 -1.38
CA LYS A 79 24.49 -8.90 -2.34
C LYS A 79 23.35 -9.63 -1.62
N LEU A 80 22.13 -9.55 -2.15
CA LEU A 80 20.96 -10.30 -1.70
C LEU A 80 20.88 -11.65 -2.41
N LEU A 81 20.56 -12.71 -1.67
CA LEU A 81 20.25 -14.02 -2.23
C LEU A 81 18.78 -14.08 -2.66
N LEU A 82 18.53 -14.36 -3.94
CA LEU A 82 17.22 -14.70 -4.49
C LEU A 82 17.11 -16.20 -4.72
N GLN A 83 15.87 -16.71 -4.66
CA GLN A 83 15.53 -18.04 -5.16
C GLN A 83 14.53 -17.96 -6.30
N ARG A 84 14.56 -18.94 -7.20
CA ARG A 84 13.48 -19.24 -8.13
C ARG A 84 12.78 -20.51 -7.65
N ARG A 85 11.49 -20.39 -7.37
CA ARG A 85 10.64 -21.47 -6.87
C ARG A 85 10.65 -22.66 -7.83
N ALA A 86 10.66 -23.89 -7.30
CA ALA A 86 10.54 -25.10 -8.11
C ALA A 86 9.23 -25.12 -8.92
N VAL A 87 9.19 -25.94 -9.97
CA VAL A 87 7.98 -26.04 -10.84
C VAL A 87 6.88 -26.85 -10.16
N GLU A 88 7.25 -27.66 -9.18
CA GLU A 88 6.40 -28.54 -8.38
C GLU A 88 5.61 -27.79 -7.30
N LYS A 89 5.99 -26.53 -6.99
CA LYS A 89 5.31 -25.70 -5.98
C LYS A 89 3.84 -25.48 -6.36
N ILE A 90 2.95 -25.69 -5.38
CA ILE A 90 1.50 -25.51 -5.58
C ILE A 90 1.16 -24.05 -5.86
N THR A 91 1.66 -23.12 -5.04
CA THR A 91 1.51 -21.68 -5.28
C THR A 91 2.72 -21.11 -6.02
N PHE A 92 2.47 -20.27 -7.02
CA PHE A 92 3.47 -19.49 -7.76
C PHE A 92 4.69 -20.31 -8.24
N PRO A 93 4.50 -21.42 -8.99
CA PRO A 93 5.63 -22.21 -9.48
C PRO A 93 6.51 -21.42 -10.44
N ASN A 94 7.81 -21.71 -10.47
CA ASN A 94 8.80 -21.13 -11.38
C ASN A 94 9.00 -19.60 -11.31
N MET A 95 8.54 -18.94 -10.24
CA MET A 95 8.73 -17.50 -10.03
C MET A 95 9.97 -17.20 -9.18
N TRP A 96 10.67 -16.12 -9.53
CA TRP A 96 11.72 -15.51 -8.70
C TRP A 96 11.11 -14.80 -7.50
N THR A 97 11.78 -14.91 -6.35
CA THR A 97 11.37 -14.28 -5.08
C THR A 97 12.60 -13.98 -4.22
N ASN A 98 12.40 -13.35 -3.05
CA ASN A 98 13.42 -13.19 -2.02
C ASN A 98 13.97 -14.54 -1.51
N THR A 99 14.91 -14.51 -0.57
CA THR A 99 15.69 -15.68 -0.17
C THR A 99 14.84 -16.88 0.24
N CYS A 100 13.88 -16.70 1.14
CA CYS A 100 13.02 -17.78 1.64
C CYS A 100 11.69 -17.20 2.15
N CYS A 101 10.57 -17.81 1.76
CA CYS A 101 9.22 -17.46 2.22
C CYS A 101 8.48 -18.71 2.66
N SER A 102 7.92 -18.70 3.86
CA SER A 102 7.16 -19.82 4.40
C SER A 102 6.38 -19.38 5.64
N HIS A 103 5.81 -20.36 6.34
CA HIS A 103 4.99 -20.15 7.53
C HIS A 103 5.71 -20.62 8.81
N PRO A 104 5.59 -19.87 9.93
CA PRO A 104 5.73 -20.48 11.24
C PRO A 104 4.62 -21.52 11.46
N LEU A 105 5.00 -22.65 12.06
CA LEU A 105 4.09 -23.73 12.38
C LEU A 105 3.34 -23.45 13.68
N ALA A 106 2.11 -23.92 13.78
CA ALA A 106 1.29 -23.89 14.99
C ALA A 106 1.76 -24.93 16.03
N ILE A 107 3.05 -24.88 16.37
CA ILE A 107 3.71 -25.70 17.39
C ILE A 107 4.28 -24.78 18.46
N LYS A 108 4.47 -25.32 19.68
CA LYS A 108 4.90 -24.54 20.85
C LYS A 108 6.11 -23.64 20.58
N SER A 109 7.15 -24.15 19.90
CA SER A 109 8.39 -23.42 19.66
C SER A 109 8.27 -22.29 18.63
N GLU A 110 7.33 -22.36 17.69
CA GLU A 110 7.16 -21.37 16.61
C GLU A 110 5.96 -20.42 16.87
N LEU A 111 5.13 -20.72 17.88
CA LEU A 111 4.11 -19.83 18.43
C LEU A 111 4.65 -18.77 19.40
N GLU A 112 5.92 -18.86 19.82
CA GLU A 112 6.51 -17.89 20.75
C GLU A 112 6.70 -16.51 20.09
N GLU A 113 6.04 -15.49 20.64
CA GLU A 113 6.01 -14.13 20.08
C GLU A 113 7.08 -13.14 20.59
N PRO A 114 7.61 -13.22 21.83
CA PRO A 114 8.61 -12.28 22.31
C PRO A 114 9.81 -12.20 21.36
N GLU A 115 10.17 -10.97 20.97
CA GLU A 115 11.24 -10.69 20.00
C GLU A 115 11.11 -11.51 18.70
N GLN A 116 9.88 -11.83 18.30
CA GLN A 116 9.56 -12.56 17.07
C GLN A 116 10.29 -13.92 16.97
N ILE A 117 10.64 -14.54 18.10
CA ILE A 117 11.52 -15.72 18.14
C ILE A 117 10.93 -16.93 17.40
N GLY A 118 9.61 -17.12 17.46
CA GLY A 118 8.93 -18.22 16.78
C GLY A 118 9.07 -18.14 15.25
N VAL A 119 8.91 -16.94 14.70
CA VAL A 119 9.10 -16.65 13.27
C VAL A 119 10.57 -16.79 12.87
N ARG A 120 11.51 -16.33 13.70
CA ARG A 120 12.96 -16.52 13.47
C ARG A 120 13.36 -18.00 13.42
N ARG A 121 12.79 -18.85 14.29
CA ARG A 121 12.99 -20.31 14.26
C ARG A 121 12.43 -20.94 12.99
N ALA A 122 11.24 -20.50 12.56
CA ALA A 122 10.64 -20.96 11.31
C ALA A 122 11.51 -20.59 10.09
N ALA A 123 12.04 -19.38 10.05
CA ALA A 123 12.97 -18.92 9.01
C ALA A 123 14.24 -19.77 8.98
N GLN A 124 14.88 -20.01 10.13
CA GLN A 124 16.06 -20.88 10.22
C GLN A 124 15.76 -22.30 9.72
N ARG A 125 14.64 -22.91 10.16
CA ARG A 125 14.21 -24.25 9.73
C ARG A 125 14.01 -24.33 8.21
N LYS A 126 13.42 -23.29 7.62
CA LYS A 126 13.09 -23.28 6.19
C LYS A 126 14.27 -22.90 5.30
N LEU A 127 15.22 -22.11 5.79
CA LEU A 127 16.51 -21.90 5.11
C LEU A 127 17.30 -23.21 5.00
N ASP A 128 17.26 -24.06 6.03
CA ASP A 128 17.84 -25.41 5.97
C ASP A 128 17.06 -26.29 4.97
N HIS A 129 15.74 -26.36 5.11
CA HIS A 129 14.91 -27.22 4.26
C HIS A 129 14.92 -26.83 2.76
N GLU A 130 14.84 -25.55 2.42
CA GLU A 130 14.75 -25.10 1.01
C GLU A 130 16.13 -24.90 0.37
N LEU A 131 17.09 -24.36 1.11
CA LEU A 131 18.39 -23.92 0.58
C LEU A 131 19.57 -24.72 1.12
N GLY A 132 19.36 -25.68 2.03
CA GLY A 132 20.41 -26.48 2.63
C GLY A 132 21.35 -25.68 3.53
N ILE A 133 20.91 -24.53 4.06
CA ILE A 133 21.72 -23.65 4.91
C ILE A 133 21.67 -24.17 6.35
N PRO A 134 22.79 -24.67 6.91
CA PRO A 134 22.80 -25.21 8.27
C PRO A 134 22.48 -24.12 9.30
N ALA A 135 21.71 -24.45 10.33
CA ALA A 135 21.34 -23.54 11.41
C ALA A 135 22.55 -22.85 12.09
N SER A 136 23.73 -23.49 12.09
CA SER A 136 24.97 -22.93 12.64
C SER A 136 25.52 -21.72 11.85
N GLN A 137 25.11 -21.55 10.59
CA GLN A 137 25.50 -20.43 9.74
C GLN A 137 24.53 -19.24 9.85
N VAL A 138 23.33 -19.47 10.39
CA VAL A 138 22.29 -18.45 10.56
C VAL A 138 21.72 -18.48 11.99
N PRO A 139 22.51 -18.09 13.02
CA PRO A 139 22.04 -18.04 14.40
C PRO A 139 20.76 -17.19 14.56
N LEU A 140 19.87 -17.60 15.46
CA LEU A 140 18.58 -16.91 15.65
C LEU A 140 18.73 -15.43 16.03
N ASP A 141 19.76 -15.09 16.80
CA ASP A 141 20.04 -13.72 17.21
C ASP A 141 20.51 -12.84 16.06
N ASP A 142 20.92 -13.43 14.93
CA ASP A 142 21.40 -12.73 13.73
C ASP A 142 20.29 -12.27 12.79
N PHE A 143 19.06 -12.74 13.00
CA PHE A 143 17.90 -12.22 12.28
C PHE A 143 17.42 -10.89 12.88
N GLN A 144 17.33 -9.88 12.01
CA GLN A 144 16.71 -8.61 12.28
C GLN A 144 15.26 -8.60 11.77
N TYR A 145 14.31 -8.42 12.69
CA TYR A 145 12.92 -8.13 12.31
C TYR A 145 12.77 -6.66 11.95
N LEU A 146 12.19 -6.38 10.78
CA LEU A 146 11.93 -5.01 10.32
C LEU A 146 10.49 -4.60 10.54
N THR A 147 9.53 -5.29 9.92
CA THR A 147 8.11 -4.91 9.99
C THR A 147 7.20 -6.07 9.59
N ARG A 148 5.87 -5.86 9.61
CA ARG A 148 4.85 -6.78 9.11
C ARG A 148 4.12 -6.19 7.92
N ILE A 149 3.85 -7.02 6.91
CA ILE A 149 3.09 -6.64 5.72
C ILE A 149 1.88 -7.55 5.59
N HIS A 150 0.68 -6.98 5.55
CA HIS A 150 -0.54 -7.71 5.29
C HIS A 150 -0.90 -7.62 3.81
N TYR A 151 -0.90 -8.74 3.09
CA TYR A 151 -1.22 -8.79 1.67
C TYR A 151 -2.12 -9.97 1.28
N LEU A 152 -2.74 -9.87 0.11
CA LEU A 152 -3.50 -10.95 -0.53
C LEU A 152 -3.10 -11.06 -2.00
N ALA A 153 -2.69 -12.25 -2.43
CA ALA A 153 -2.25 -12.54 -3.78
C ALA A 153 -2.81 -13.89 -4.28
N PRO A 154 -3.74 -13.89 -5.25
CA PRO A 154 -4.14 -15.12 -5.94
C PRO A 154 -2.96 -15.69 -6.74
N SER A 155 -2.73 -16.99 -6.65
CA SER A 155 -1.73 -17.72 -7.46
C SER A 155 -2.36 -18.17 -8.78
N ASP A 156 -3.44 -18.92 -8.66
CA ASP A 156 -4.31 -19.30 -9.77
C ASP A 156 -5.78 -19.17 -9.32
N GLY A 157 -6.72 -19.66 -10.12
CA GLY A 157 -8.13 -19.60 -9.76
C GLY A 157 -8.50 -20.36 -8.47
N LEU A 158 -7.70 -21.34 -8.06
CA LEU A 158 -7.93 -22.22 -6.91
C LEU A 158 -7.06 -21.85 -5.70
N TRP A 159 -5.79 -21.52 -5.91
CA TRP A 159 -4.79 -21.30 -4.87
C TRP A 159 -4.37 -19.83 -4.77
N GLY A 160 -3.96 -19.40 -3.58
CA GLY A 160 -3.41 -18.07 -3.35
C GLY A 160 -2.81 -17.92 -1.95
N GLU A 161 -2.47 -16.69 -1.61
CA GLU A 161 -1.87 -16.28 -0.35
C GLU A 161 -2.70 -15.15 0.27
N HIS A 162 -2.89 -15.20 1.58
CA HIS A 162 -3.48 -14.12 2.39
C HIS A 162 -2.79 -14.14 3.75
N GLU A 163 -1.85 -13.21 3.93
CA GLU A 163 -0.82 -13.35 4.95
C GLU A 163 -0.58 -12.05 5.70
N ILE A 164 -0.29 -12.16 7.00
CA ILE A 164 0.52 -11.17 7.74
C ILE A 164 1.95 -11.68 7.73
N ASP A 165 2.78 -11.03 6.91
CA ASP A 165 4.12 -11.44 6.55
C ASP A 165 5.19 -10.68 7.34
N TYR A 166 5.97 -11.43 8.13
CA TYR A 166 7.08 -10.89 8.91
C TYR A 166 8.33 -10.70 8.04
N ILE A 167 8.82 -9.47 7.96
CA ILE A 167 10.02 -9.14 7.19
C ILE A 167 11.26 -9.34 8.05
N LEU A 168 12.08 -10.31 7.67
CA LEU A 168 13.31 -10.69 8.38
C LEU A 168 14.54 -10.46 7.51
N PHE A 169 15.51 -9.71 8.02
CA PHE A 169 16.81 -9.49 7.38
C PHE A 169 17.90 -10.26 8.12
N ILE A 170 18.87 -10.80 7.41
CA ILE A 170 20.06 -11.42 8.01
C ILE A 170 21.27 -11.22 7.10
N THR A 171 22.44 -10.99 7.71
CA THR A 171 23.73 -10.99 7.01
C THR A 171 24.53 -12.20 7.46
N ALA A 172 24.80 -13.14 6.56
CA ALA A 172 25.48 -14.38 6.91
C ALA A 172 26.29 -14.92 5.74
N LYS A 173 27.48 -15.47 6.03
CA LYS A 173 28.23 -16.24 5.03
C LYS A 173 27.70 -17.66 5.03
N VAL A 174 27.09 -18.07 3.92
CA VAL A 174 26.39 -19.35 3.83
C VAL A 174 26.88 -20.24 2.71
N THR A 175 26.68 -21.55 2.89
CA THR A 175 26.76 -22.56 1.83
C THR A 175 25.36 -22.92 1.38
N LEU A 176 25.16 -23.15 0.09
CA LEU A 176 23.87 -23.52 -0.49
C LEU A 176 23.90 -24.97 -0.97
N ASP A 177 22.90 -25.74 -0.57
CA ASP A 177 22.56 -27.06 -1.11
C ASP A 177 21.03 -27.11 -1.36
N PRO A 178 20.52 -26.38 -2.38
CA PRO A 178 19.08 -26.17 -2.53
C PRO A 178 18.32 -27.46 -2.82
N SER A 179 17.18 -27.64 -2.16
CA SER A 179 16.28 -28.76 -2.43
C SER A 179 15.61 -28.57 -3.80
N PRO A 180 15.79 -29.48 -4.78
CA PRO A 180 15.22 -29.32 -6.11
C PRO A 180 13.69 -29.24 -6.14
N ASN A 181 13.02 -29.84 -5.14
CA ASN A 181 11.57 -29.81 -4.98
C ASN A 181 11.04 -28.47 -4.44
N GLU A 182 11.92 -27.61 -3.92
CA GLU A 182 11.56 -26.29 -3.38
C GLU A 182 12.12 -25.15 -4.26
N VAL A 183 13.35 -25.32 -4.78
CA VAL A 183 14.13 -24.27 -5.45
C VAL A 183 14.77 -24.81 -6.72
N CYS A 184 14.49 -24.20 -7.87
CA CYS A 184 15.08 -24.58 -9.15
C CYS A 184 16.24 -23.68 -9.62
N ALA A 185 16.46 -22.53 -8.98
CA ALA A 185 17.63 -21.69 -9.21
C ALA A 185 17.86 -20.73 -8.04
N THR A 186 19.10 -20.28 -7.84
CA THR A 186 19.46 -19.22 -6.90
C THR A 186 20.29 -18.15 -7.59
N LYS A 187 20.27 -16.92 -7.07
CA LYS A 187 21.08 -15.83 -7.61
C LYS A 187 21.44 -14.80 -6.54
N TRP A 188 22.72 -14.49 -6.42
CA TRP A 188 23.19 -13.34 -5.65
C TRP A 188 23.17 -12.09 -6.53
N VAL A 189 22.50 -11.03 -6.07
CA VAL A 189 22.32 -9.80 -6.83
C VAL A 189 22.69 -8.56 -6.02
N THR A 190 23.27 -7.56 -6.66
CA THR A 190 23.31 -6.17 -6.15
C THR A 190 21.96 -5.48 -6.38
N PRO A 191 21.72 -4.29 -5.78
CA PRO A 191 20.52 -3.51 -6.07
C PRO A 191 20.31 -3.24 -7.57
N ASP A 192 21.37 -2.91 -8.30
CA ASP A 192 21.30 -2.62 -9.73
C ASP A 192 21.10 -3.88 -10.58
N GLU A 193 21.72 -5.02 -10.19
CA GLU A 193 21.47 -6.31 -10.82
C GLU A 193 20.02 -6.75 -10.63
N LEU A 194 19.42 -6.53 -9.44
CA LEU A 194 18.01 -6.81 -9.18
C LEU A 194 17.08 -5.90 -10.00
N LYS A 195 17.33 -4.58 -10.02
CA LYS A 195 16.54 -3.63 -10.84
C LYS A 195 16.58 -4.03 -12.30
N SER A 196 17.76 -4.38 -12.82
CA SER A 196 17.91 -4.83 -14.21
C SER A 196 17.13 -6.13 -14.45
N LEU A 197 17.25 -7.12 -13.55
CA LEU A 197 16.51 -8.38 -13.65
C LEU A 197 14.99 -8.19 -13.64
N MET A 198 14.48 -7.28 -12.79
CA MET A 198 13.05 -6.97 -12.71
C MET A 198 12.53 -6.19 -13.92
N ASN A 199 13.39 -5.42 -14.60
CA ASN A 199 13.03 -4.70 -15.82
C ASN A 199 13.10 -5.59 -17.08
N ASP A 200 14.07 -6.51 -17.13
CA ASP A 200 14.33 -7.33 -18.31
C ASP A 200 13.40 -8.55 -18.42
N LEU A 201 12.90 -9.05 -17.28
CA LEU A 201 11.98 -10.18 -17.25
C LEU A 201 10.52 -9.73 -17.31
N ASP A 202 9.66 -10.66 -17.72
CA ASP A 202 8.21 -10.46 -17.64
C ASP A 202 7.80 -10.20 -16.18
N PRO A 203 6.90 -9.24 -15.88
CA PRO A 203 6.43 -8.98 -14.53
C PRO A 203 5.83 -10.20 -13.81
N SER A 204 5.35 -11.21 -14.55
CA SER A 204 4.86 -12.49 -14.02
C SER A 204 5.98 -13.44 -13.59
N ALA A 205 7.24 -13.15 -13.93
CA ALA A 205 8.40 -13.95 -13.51
C ALA A 205 8.75 -13.79 -12.03
N PHE A 206 8.14 -12.81 -11.34
CA PHE A 206 8.35 -12.55 -9.91
C PHE A 206 7.07 -12.75 -9.13
N THR A 207 7.23 -13.27 -7.91
CA THR A 207 6.12 -13.43 -6.98
C THR A 207 5.50 -12.07 -6.61
N PRO A 208 4.18 -11.99 -6.40
CA PRO A 208 3.50 -10.72 -6.14
C PRO A 208 4.07 -9.98 -4.93
N TRP A 209 4.28 -10.68 -3.80
CA TRP A 209 4.81 -10.06 -2.58
C TRP A 209 6.24 -9.55 -2.77
N PHE A 210 7.10 -10.27 -3.51
CA PHE A 210 8.46 -9.81 -3.71
C PHE A 210 8.51 -8.54 -4.55
N LYS A 211 7.67 -8.41 -5.60
CA LYS A 211 7.54 -7.16 -6.36
C LYS A 211 7.09 -6.01 -5.48
N LEU A 212 6.12 -6.28 -4.61
CA LEU A 212 5.60 -5.31 -3.65
C LEU A 212 6.69 -4.84 -2.68
N ILE A 213 7.39 -5.78 -2.04
CA ILE A 213 8.44 -5.48 -1.08
C ILE A 213 9.61 -4.78 -1.78
N ALA A 214 10.01 -5.25 -2.97
CA ALA A 214 11.08 -4.65 -3.75
C ALA A 214 10.80 -3.19 -4.10
N SER A 215 9.61 -2.93 -4.67
CA SER A 215 9.22 -1.59 -5.12
C SER A 215 8.97 -0.60 -3.98
N LYS A 216 8.44 -1.07 -2.84
CA LYS A 216 8.00 -0.17 -1.75
C LYS A 216 9.02 -0.01 -0.63
N PHE A 217 9.83 -1.03 -0.32
CA PHE A 217 10.62 -1.06 0.91
C PHE A 217 12.07 -1.53 0.76
N LEU A 218 12.33 -2.55 -0.05
CA LEU A 218 13.61 -3.25 -0.08
C LEU A 218 14.77 -2.34 -0.46
N PHE A 219 14.65 -1.56 -1.54
CA PHE A 219 15.78 -0.72 -2.00
C PHE A 219 16.18 0.33 -0.96
N PRO A 220 15.26 1.09 -0.33
CA PRO A 220 15.60 1.96 0.80
C PRO A 220 16.28 1.23 1.97
N TRP A 221 15.77 0.07 2.39
CA TRP A 221 16.37 -0.70 3.49
C TRP A 221 17.75 -1.24 3.12
N TRP A 222 17.94 -1.65 1.87
CA TRP A 222 19.21 -2.13 1.36
C TRP A 222 20.24 -0.99 1.28
N ASP A 223 19.83 0.21 0.84
CA ASP A 223 20.70 1.39 0.87
C ASP A 223 21.14 1.71 2.31
N GLN A 224 20.24 1.61 3.30
CA GLN A 224 20.60 1.76 4.71
C GLN A 224 21.63 0.71 5.16
N LEU A 225 21.46 -0.55 4.78
CA LEU A 225 22.43 -1.61 5.06
C LEU A 225 23.80 -1.27 4.47
N LEU A 226 23.84 -0.87 3.19
CA LEU A 226 25.09 -0.57 2.50
C LEU A 226 25.79 0.65 3.09
N ASN A 227 25.04 1.68 3.49
CA ASN A 227 25.57 2.91 4.09
C ASN A 227 26.11 2.70 5.51
N ARG A 228 25.65 1.66 6.23
CA ARG A 228 26.05 1.34 7.60
C ARG A 228 27.16 0.30 7.67
N ALA A 229 27.81 0.01 6.53
CA ALA A 229 28.91 -0.93 6.47
C ALA A 229 30.01 -0.59 7.48
N LYS A 230 30.51 -1.60 8.19
CA LYS A 230 31.56 -1.46 9.20
C LYS A 230 32.88 -1.88 8.59
N THR A 231 33.95 -1.16 8.92
CA THR A 231 35.30 -1.63 8.59
C THR A 231 35.83 -2.44 9.76
N VAL A 232 36.22 -3.68 9.50
CA VAL A 232 36.80 -4.60 10.49
C VAL A 232 38.18 -5.04 10.06
N SER A 233 39.08 -5.17 11.04
CA SER A 233 40.44 -5.67 10.82
C SER A 233 40.45 -7.19 10.96
N ARG A 234 40.92 -7.90 9.94
CA ARG A 234 41.09 -9.35 9.94
C ARG A 234 42.57 -9.70 9.78
N GLN A 235 43.07 -10.61 10.61
CA GLN A 235 44.38 -11.23 10.38
C GLN A 235 44.25 -12.29 9.30
N VAL A 236 45.09 -12.16 8.28
CA VAL A 236 45.24 -13.12 7.19
C VAL A 236 46.64 -13.69 7.28
N ASP A 237 46.72 -14.97 7.60
CA ASP A 237 47.99 -15.69 7.64
C ASP A 237 48.40 -16.07 6.22
N THR A 238 49.54 -15.55 5.79
CA THR A 238 50.17 -15.90 4.52
C THR A 238 51.43 -16.72 4.76
N LEU A 239 51.92 -17.41 3.73
CA LEU A 239 53.20 -18.12 3.76
C LEU A 239 54.40 -17.23 4.17
N ALA A 240 54.25 -15.90 4.10
CA ALA A 240 55.26 -14.90 4.46
C ALA A 240 55.02 -14.22 5.83
N GLY A 241 54.03 -14.67 6.62
CA GLY A 241 53.65 -14.10 7.92
C GLY A 241 52.19 -13.63 7.98
N SER A 242 51.76 -13.16 9.16
CA SER A 242 50.40 -12.64 9.39
C SER A 242 50.31 -11.18 8.94
N LYS A 243 49.32 -10.85 8.10
CA LYS A 243 49.01 -9.47 7.69
C LYS A 243 47.63 -9.09 8.19
N THR A 244 47.50 -7.86 8.67
CA THR A 244 46.19 -7.28 9.01
C THR A 244 45.59 -6.62 7.78
N GLU A 245 44.42 -7.08 7.35
CA GLU A 245 43.64 -6.51 6.25
C GLU A 245 42.39 -5.81 6.80
N GLN A 246 42.05 -4.65 6.23
CA GLN A 246 40.81 -3.93 6.53
C GLN A 246 39.74 -4.40 5.53
N VAL A 247 38.67 -4.99 6.02
CA VAL A 247 37.56 -5.50 5.21
C VAL A 247 36.28 -4.78 5.60
N THR A 248 35.51 -4.36 4.60
CA THR A 248 34.16 -3.82 4.80
C THR A 248 33.17 -4.96 4.98
N VAL A 249 32.36 -4.89 6.04
CA VAL A 249 31.37 -5.91 6.38
C VAL A 249 30.01 -5.25 6.60
N TYR A 250 28.98 -5.85 6.03
CA TYR A 250 27.58 -5.45 6.17
C TYR A 250 26.91 -6.26 7.30
N ASP A 251 26.11 -5.58 8.11
CA ASP A 251 25.51 -6.16 9.32
C ASP A 251 24.05 -5.73 9.44
N ALA A 252 23.12 -6.67 9.22
CA ALA A 252 21.68 -6.41 9.29
C ALA A 252 21.22 -5.98 10.70
N LYS A 253 21.91 -6.35 11.78
CA LYS A 253 21.57 -5.87 13.14
C LYS A 253 21.82 -4.39 13.33
N SER A 254 22.59 -3.76 12.44
CA SER A 254 22.75 -2.31 12.48
C SER A 254 21.49 -1.55 12.06
N LEU A 255 20.45 -2.26 11.59
CA LEU A 255 19.15 -1.71 11.16
C LEU A 255 18.07 -1.73 12.25
N ASN A 256 18.44 -1.91 13.53
CA ASN A 256 17.48 -2.02 14.64
C ASN A 256 16.51 -0.84 14.76
N ASP A 257 16.94 0.35 14.34
CA ASP A 257 16.16 1.60 14.32
C ASP A 257 15.17 1.67 13.14
N LEU A 258 15.29 0.79 12.14
CA LEU A 258 14.31 0.65 11.05
C LEU A 258 13.14 -0.26 11.43
N LYS A 259 13.15 -0.81 12.65
CA LYS A 259 12.07 -1.65 13.16
C LYS A 259 10.79 -0.84 13.30
N ASP A 260 9.73 -1.35 12.69
CA ASP A 260 8.36 -0.88 12.79
C ASP A 260 7.47 -2.02 13.32
N GLU A 261 6.64 -1.70 14.30
CA GLU A 261 5.68 -2.66 14.87
C GLU A 261 4.30 -2.53 14.22
N GLU A 262 4.10 -1.58 13.30
CA GLU A 262 2.86 -1.47 12.54
C GLU A 262 2.74 -2.61 11.51
N ILE A 263 1.50 -2.90 11.12
CA ILE A 263 1.20 -3.83 10.03
C ILE A 263 0.88 -2.98 8.80
N HIS A 264 1.78 -2.97 7.82
CA HIS A 264 1.55 -2.27 6.55
C HIS A 264 0.56 -3.08 5.72
N ARG A 265 -0.69 -2.58 5.58
CA ARG A 265 -1.76 -3.28 4.84
C ARG A 265 -1.72 -2.90 3.36
N MET A 266 -1.72 -3.91 2.49
CA MET A 266 -1.48 -3.77 1.06
C MET A 266 -2.36 -4.77 0.30
N PHE A 267 -3.61 -4.40 -0.01
CA PHE A 267 -4.61 -5.36 -0.51
C PHE A 267 -4.74 -5.43 -2.03
N ARG A 268 -4.86 -6.68 -2.52
CA ARG A 268 -5.06 -7.17 -3.90
C ARG A 268 -3.92 -6.89 -4.90
N LEU A 269 -3.05 -7.88 -5.06
CA LEU A 269 -2.16 -8.00 -6.21
C LEU A 269 -2.83 -8.90 -7.26
N ALA A 270 -3.60 -8.32 -8.19
CA ALA A 270 -4.33 -9.10 -9.18
C ALA A 270 -3.51 -9.36 -10.45
N ASN A 271 -3.44 -10.63 -10.87
CA ASN A 271 -3.47 -11.00 -12.29
C ASN A 271 -4.94 -11.38 -12.60
N HIS A 272 -5.65 -10.59 -13.43
CA HIS A 272 -7.09 -10.70 -13.76
C HIS A 272 -7.53 -12.06 -14.40
N PRO A 273 -8.85 -12.40 -14.60
CA PRO A 273 -10.09 -11.62 -14.48
C PRO A 273 -11.25 -12.21 -13.64
N SER A 274 -12.22 -11.32 -13.36
CA SER A 274 -13.35 -11.37 -12.42
C SER A 274 -14.62 -12.11 -12.87
N HIS A 275 -15.38 -12.68 -11.91
CA HIS A 275 -16.84 -12.84 -12.00
C HIS A 275 -17.53 -12.54 -10.66
N THR A 276 -18.53 -11.66 -10.72
CA THR A 276 -19.43 -11.20 -9.64
C THR A 276 -20.64 -12.11 -9.46
N GLN A 277 -21.11 -12.31 -8.22
CA GLN A 277 -22.56 -12.43 -7.94
C GLN A 277 -22.92 -12.06 -6.49
N SER A 278 -24.01 -11.30 -6.37
CA SER A 278 -24.60 -10.70 -5.17
C SER A 278 -25.68 -11.58 -4.54
N LEU A 279 -25.79 -11.61 -3.21
CA LEU A 279 -27.03 -12.01 -2.51
C LEU A 279 -27.29 -11.14 -1.25
N SER A 280 -28.57 -10.84 -1.04
CA SER A 280 -29.16 -9.95 -0.03
C SER A 280 -29.35 -10.59 1.35
N PRO A 281 -29.46 -9.81 2.45
CA PRO A 281 -29.46 -10.32 3.82
C PRO A 281 -30.87 -10.50 4.43
N GLN A 282 -30.98 -11.45 5.36
CA GLN A 282 -32.11 -11.59 6.30
C GLN A 282 -31.68 -11.35 7.75
N THR A 283 -32.63 -10.82 8.49
CA THR A 283 -32.68 -10.20 9.83
C THR A 283 -32.53 -11.13 11.03
N ALA A 284 -31.99 -10.61 12.15
CA ALA A 284 -32.37 -10.85 13.58
C ALA A 284 -31.18 -10.36 14.46
N ASP A 285 -31.29 -9.32 15.30
CA ASP A 285 -32.01 -9.12 16.57
C ASP A 285 -31.07 -9.15 17.81
N SER A 286 -31.00 -7.97 18.45
CA SER A 286 -30.77 -7.64 19.87
C SER A 286 -30.38 -8.74 20.87
N ILE A 287 -29.39 -8.46 21.74
CA ILE A 287 -29.54 -8.47 23.21
C ILE A 287 -28.45 -7.61 23.89
N SER A 288 -28.83 -7.14 25.08
CA SER A 288 -28.39 -6.00 25.87
C SER A 288 -27.38 -6.37 26.98
N ARG A 289 -26.51 -5.38 27.29
CA ARG A 289 -26.16 -4.85 28.63
C ARG A 289 -25.15 -5.53 29.59
N SER A 290 -24.10 -4.72 29.84
CA SER A 290 -23.59 -4.22 31.13
C SER A 290 -22.44 -4.98 31.83
N ILE A 291 -21.38 -4.26 32.23
CA ILE A 291 -21.14 -3.78 33.62
C ILE A 291 -19.76 -3.06 33.78
N MET A 292 -19.85 -1.88 34.42
CA MET A 292 -18.93 -1.14 35.33
C MET A 292 -17.47 -0.79 35.01
N PHE A 293 -17.26 0.53 34.93
CA PHE A 293 -16.43 1.37 35.82
C PHE A 293 -15.19 0.77 36.50
N PHE A 294 -14.02 1.33 36.17
CA PHE A 294 -13.04 1.75 37.17
C PHE A 294 -12.40 3.09 36.78
N ARG A 295 -12.44 4.04 37.72
CA ARG A 295 -11.70 5.31 37.70
C ARG A 295 -10.41 5.09 38.47
N SER A 296 -9.27 5.53 37.93
CA SER A 296 -8.17 6.03 38.76
C SER A 296 -7.28 6.97 37.98
N THR A 297 -7.16 8.17 38.54
CA THR A 297 -6.22 9.25 38.24
C THR A 297 -4.78 8.87 38.54
N PHE A 298 -3.82 9.26 37.69
CA PHE A 298 -2.44 9.52 38.13
C PHE A 298 -1.85 10.77 37.46
N ALA A 299 -1.06 11.45 38.27
CA ALA A 299 -0.63 12.83 38.14
C ALA A 299 0.49 13.06 37.11
N ALA A 300 0.58 14.34 36.74
CA ALA A 300 1.57 14.93 35.84
C ALA A 300 3.02 14.68 36.28
N ALA A 301 3.85 14.26 35.32
CA ALA A 301 5.29 14.50 35.32
C ALA A 301 5.62 15.35 34.09
N ALA A 302 6.23 16.51 34.33
CA ALA A 302 6.71 17.40 33.30
C ALA A 302 7.87 16.74 32.54
N LEU A 303 7.66 16.43 31.26
CA LEU A 303 8.71 16.13 30.30
C LEU A 303 8.82 17.32 29.36
N VAL A 304 10.03 17.85 29.27
CA VAL A 304 10.42 18.91 28.35
C VAL A 304 10.05 18.46 26.94
N SER A 305 9.03 19.08 26.35
CA SER A 305 8.68 18.85 24.95
C SER A 305 9.85 19.26 24.08
N ALA A 306 10.48 18.30 23.40
CA ALA A 306 11.13 18.59 22.14
C ALA A 306 10.04 19.17 21.23
N ALA A 307 10.06 20.49 21.04
CA ALA A 307 9.21 21.13 20.06
C ALA A 307 9.60 20.55 18.71
N THR A 308 8.76 19.66 18.18
CA THR A 308 8.76 19.33 16.76
C THR A 308 8.65 20.66 16.02
N LEU A 309 9.69 21.03 15.28
CA LEU A 309 9.61 22.10 14.30
C LEU A 309 8.56 21.64 13.28
N ALA A 310 7.31 22.06 13.44
CA ALA A 310 6.31 21.91 12.40
C ALA A 310 6.88 22.60 11.15
N ALA A 311 7.05 21.85 10.07
CA ALA A 311 7.41 22.45 8.79
C ALA A 311 6.38 23.54 8.48
N ALA A 312 6.85 24.73 8.12
CA ALA A 312 5.96 25.84 7.78
C ALA A 312 5.09 25.48 6.58
N ASP A 313 3.81 25.90 6.59
CA ASP A 313 2.90 25.72 5.47
C ASP A 313 3.48 26.37 4.20
N TYR A 314 3.31 25.68 3.07
CA TYR A 314 3.70 26.18 1.77
C TYR A 314 2.74 27.27 1.26
N ASP A 315 3.29 28.28 0.59
CA ASP A 315 2.54 29.25 -0.19
C ASP A 315 2.55 28.81 -1.67
N PRO A 316 1.39 28.55 -2.31
CA PRO A 316 1.34 28.13 -3.70
C PRO A 316 1.90 29.17 -4.68
N ALA A 317 2.06 30.45 -4.29
CA ALA A 317 2.74 31.45 -5.10
C ALA A 317 4.27 31.34 -5.04
N ASN A 318 4.81 30.72 -3.99
CA ASN A 318 6.24 30.65 -3.67
C ASN A 318 6.68 29.21 -3.33
N MET A 319 6.31 28.25 -4.18
CA MET A 319 6.67 26.84 -3.98
C MET A 319 8.15 26.57 -4.33
N PRO A 320 8.85 25.71 -3.57
CA PRO A 320 10.11 25.15 -4.04
C PRO A 320 9.88 24.24 -5.25
N ALA A 321 10.96 23.88 -5.96
CA ALA A 321 10.86 22.97 -7.10
C ALA A 321 10.31 21.58 -6.71
N LYS A 322 10.72 21.08 -5.54
CA LYS A 322 10.29 19.82 -4.94
C LYS A 322 10.13 20.03 -3.43
N THR A 323 9.07 19.48 -2.85
CA THR A 323 8.81 19.55 -1.40
C THR A 323 9.33 18.32 -0.67
N ASP A 324 9.57 17.21 -1.37
CA ASP A 324 10.17 16.00 -0.81
C ASP A 324 11.15 15.31 -1.78
N PRO A 325 12.29 15.94 -2.08
CA PRO A 325 13.31 15.33 -2.94
C PRO A 325 13.98 14.09 -2.31
N SER A 326 13.94 13.95 -0.98
CA SER A 326 14.54 12.83 -0.24
C SER A 326 13.89 11.49 -0.54
N HIS A 327 12.57 11.47 -0.74
CA HIS A 327 11.82 10.24 -1.03
C HIS A 327 11.64 9.99 -2.53
N GLY A 328 12.53 10.56 -3.36
CA GLY A 328 12.53 10.27 -4.80
C GLY A 328 11.39 10.95 -5.58
N GLN A 329 10.81 12.05 -5.07
CA GLN A 329 9.74 12.79 -5.75
C GLN A 329 10.05 13.01 -7.23
N ILE A 330 9.19 12.50 -8.11
CA ILE A 330 9.37 12.59 -9.57
C ILE A 330 8.86 13.91 -10.13
N GLY A 331 7.74 14.43 -9.61
CA GLY A 331 7.11 15.66 -10.07
C GLY A 331 7.75 16.94 -9.51
N TYR A 332 7.02 18.04 -9.67
CA TYR A 332 7.44 19.38 -9.24
C TYR A 332 6.31 20.13 -8.54
N ASN A 333 6.68 21.08 -7.68
CA ASN A 333 5.74 21.95 -6.96
C ASN A 333 5.81 23.42 -7.39
N ASP A 334 6.86 23.88 -8.08
CA ASP A 334 6.96 25.24 -8.66
C ASP A 334 6.23 25.36 -10.01
N CYS A 335 4.97 24.89 -10.03
CA CYS A 335 4.28 24.55 -11.27
C CYS A 335 4.03 25.74 -12.19
N ILE A 336 3.64 26.90 -11.65
CA ILE A 336 3.30 28.07 -12.46
C ILE A 336 4.54 28.65 -13.14
N SER A 337 5.66 28.80 -12.43
CA SER A 337 6.90 29.31 -13.00
C SER A 337 7.45 28.34 -14.07
N ARG A 338 7.28 27.03 -13.87
CA ARG A 338 7.78 25.98 -14.75
C ARG A 338 6.92 25.73 -15.99
N TYR A 339 5.60 25.75 -15.84
CA TYR A 339 4.65 25.30 -16.87
C TYR A 339 3.69 26.39 -17.35
N GLY A 340 3.78 27.61 -16.81
CA GLY A 340 2.87 28.71 -17.11
C GLY A 340 1.48 28.45 -16.56
N ALA A 341 0.44 28.88 -17.28
CA ALA A 341 -0.94 28.72 -16.81
C ALA A 341 -1.39 27.25 -16.75
N SER A 342 -1.08 26.46 -17.79
CA SER A 342 -1.35 25.01 -17.88
C SER A 342 -0.47 24.39 -18.96
N ASN A 343 -0.10 23.12 -18.79
CA ASN A 343 0.69 22.39 -19.77
C ASN A 343 0.28 20.91 -19.82
N ALA A 344 0.03 20.36 -21.01
CA ALA A 344 -0.37 18.96 -21.18
C ALA A 344 0.71 17.94 -20.76
N LYS A 345 1.97 18.36 -20.72
CA LYS A 345 3.12 17.58 -20.25
C LYS A 345 3.55 17.94 -18.82
N SER A 346 2.76 18.76 -18.11
CA SER A 346 3.08 19.16 -16.74
C SER A 346 3.29 17.94 -15.85
N LEU A 347 4.32 18.01 -15.01
CA LEU A 347 4.59 17.08 -13.92
C LEU A 347 4.27 17.73 -12.55
N CYS A 348 3.36 18.70 -12.52
CA CYS A 348 2.94 19.35 -11.29
C CYS A 348 2.29 18.36 -10.33
N GLN A 349 2.64 18.42 -9.03
CA GLN A 349 2.06 17.59 -7.98
C GLN A 349 1.21 18.38 -6.98
N ASN A 350 1.01 19.68 -7.20
CA ASN A 350 0.08 20.48 -6.38
C ASN A 350 -1.36 20.33 -6.90
N VAL A 351 -2.29 20.15 -5.98
CA VAL A 351 -3.73 20.09 -6.28
C VAL A 351 -4.51 21.13 -5.48
N TYR A 352 -5.66 21.52 -6.02
CA TYR A 352 -6.50 22.58 -5.49
C TYR A 352 -7.94 22.09 -5.39
N ILE A 353 -8.67 22.37 -4.30
CA ILE A 353 -10.07 21.94 -4.13
C ILE A 353 -10.92 23.12 -3.63
N ASN A 354 -11.69 23.74 -4.52
CA ASN A 354 -12.42 24.98 -4.22
C ASN A 354 -13.88 25.00 -4.69
N SER A 355 -14.23 24.30 -5.77
CA SER A 355 -15.60 24.16 -6.29
C SER A 355 -15.67 23.14 -7.43
N VAL A 356 -16.86 22.80 -7.94
CA VAL A 356 -17.01 21.97 -9.16
C VAL A 356 -16.39 22.56 -10.43
N LYS A 357 -15.98 23.85 -10.42
CA LYS A 357 -15.28 24.50 -11.54
C LYS A 357 -13.80 24.76 -11.28
N ASP A 358 -13.35 24.49 -10.05
CA ASP A 358 -12.03 24.82 -9.54
C ASP A 358 -11.62 23.72 -8.56
N PHE A 359 -11.35 22.54 -9.13
CA PHE A 359 -10.77 21.42 -8.43
C PHE A 359 -9.73 20.71 -9.32
N CYS A 360 -8.87 19.93 -8.68
CA CYS A 360 -7.90 19.07 -9.32
C CYS A 360 -8.05 17.64 -8.82
N LEU A 361 -7.55 16.70 -9.62
CA LEU A 361 -7.37 15.30 -9.29
C LEU A 361 -5.93 14.93 -9.58
N TRP A 362 -5.39 13.96 -8.86
CA TRP A 362 -4.18 13.29 -9.31
C TRP A 362 -4.53 12.19 -10.30
N GLY A 363 -3.63 11.96 -11.24
CA GLY A 363 -3.75 10.84 -12.18
C GLY A 363 -2.41 10.48 -12.82
N PRO A 364 -2.34 9.33 -13.51
CA PRO A 364 -1.11 8.83 -14.11
C PRO A 364 -0.49 9.78 -15.15
N ARG A 365 0.85 9.68 -15.30
CA ARG A 365 1.61 10.45 -16.31
C ARG A 365 1.39 9.91 -17.71
N PHE A 366 1.26 8.60 -17.82
CA PHE A 366 0.97 7.77 -18.98
C PHE A 366 -0.14 6.78 -18.61
N THR A 367 -0.72 6.06 -19.58
CA THR A 367 -1.81 5.12 -19.29
C THR A 367 -1.34 4.01 -18.36
N ALA A 368 -1.96 3.90 -17.19
CA ALA A 368 -1.63 2.91 -16.16
C ALA A 368 -2.80 2.75 -15.17
N GLU A 369 -2.76 1.70 -14.37
CA GLU A 369 -3.62 1.57 -13.18
C GLU A 369 -3.13 2.52 -12.09
N ILE A 370 -4.06 3.04 -11.27
CA ILE A 370 -3.72 4.01 -10.23
C ILE A 370 -2.79 3.40 -9.19
N GLY A 371 -3.03 2.16 -8.78
CA GLY A 371 -2.27 1.44 -7.75
C GLY A 371 -0.79 1.27 -8.11
N ASP A 372 -0.47 1.19 -9.41
CA ASP A 372 0.90 1.08 -9.91
C ASP A 372 1.64 2.42 -9.97
N GLN A 373 0.94 3.54 -9.84
CA GLN A 373 1.47 4.89 -10.09
C GLN A 373 1.27 5.86 -8.94
N GLU A 374 0.72 5.43 -7.80
CA GLU A 374 0.31 6.30 -6.68
C GLU A 374 1.42 7.25 -6.23
N GLY A 375 2.68 6.79 -6.21
CA GLY A 375 3.83 7.63 -5.82
C GLY A 375 4.21 8.71 -6.83
N GLU A 376 3.82 8.59 -8.11
CA GLU A 376 4.32 9.39 -9.22
C GLU A 376 3.23 10.12 -10.03
N VAL A 377 1.98 10.08 -9.56
CA VAL A 377 0.85 10.77 -10.19
C VAL A 377 1.05 12.29 -10.25
N VAL A 378 0.37 12.93 -11.21
CA VAL A 378 0.46 14.36 -11.49
C VAL A 378 -0.93 15.00 -11.52
N ALA A 379 -0.99 16.31 -11.28
CA ALA A 379 -2.23 17.04 -11.15
C ALA A 379 -2.91 17.36 -12.49
N TYR A 380 -4.19 17.05 -12.57
CA TYR A 380 -5.14 17.45 -13.61
C TYR A 380 -6.20 18.36 -13.00
N CYS A 381 -6.35 19.59 -13.48
CA CYS A 381 -7.30 20.56 -12.93
C CYS A 381 -8.39 20.96 -13.91
N MET A 382 -9.58 21.29 -13.39
CA MET A 382 -10.66 21.92 -14.16
C MET A 382 -10.31 23.36 -14.59
N LYS A 383 -9.40 24.01 -13.87
CA LYS A 383 -9.07 25.41 -14.06
C LYS A 383 -7.60 25.59 -14.47
N SER A 384 -7.38 26.47 -15.43
CA SER A 384 -6.05 26.91 -15.83
C SER A 384 -5.53 28.02 -14.90
N GLY A 385 -4.22 28.17 -14.83
CA GLY A 385 -3.53 29.12 -13.94
C GLY A 385 -2.71 28.45 -12.82
N TYR A 386 -2.70 27.11 -12.75
CA TYR A 386 -1.97 26.34 -11.74
C TYR A 386 -0.70 25.67 -12.26
N GLY A 387 -0.37 25.82 -13.56
CA GLY A 387 0.75 25.09 -14.16
C GLY A 387 0.54 23.58 -14.25
N THR A 388 -0.70 23.12 -14.08
CA THR A 388 -1.11 21.72 -14.10
C THR A 388 -1.57 21.27 -15.50
N ARG A 389 -1.83 19.97 -15.66
CA ARG A 389 -2.59 19.46 -16.80
C ARG A 389 -4.05 19.91 -16.65
N LEU A 390 -4.78 20.03 -17.75
CA LEU A 390 -6.22 20.29 -17.69
C LEU A 390 -7.00 18.98 -17.80
N ILE A 391 -8.03 18.81 -16.96
CA ILE A 391 -9.00 17.72 -17.09
C ILE A 391 -9.73 17.88 -18.43
N PRO A 392 -9.64 16.93 -19.37
CA PRO A 392 -10.27 17.06 -20.68
C PRO A 392 -11.78 17.29 -20.61
N SER A 393 -12.32 18.02 -21.59
CA SER A 393 -13.76 18.27 -21.66
C SER A 393 -14.53 16.96 -21.82
N GLY A 394 -15.62 16.81 -21.06
CA GLY A 394 -16.43 15.60 -21.07
C GLY A 394 -15.82 14.41 -20.32
N THR A 395 -14.71 14.59 -19.59
CA THR A 395 -14.24 13.63 -18.59
C THR A 395 -15.24 13.54 -17.44
N ILE A 396 -15.58 14.67 -16.80
CA ILE A 396 -16.51 14.68 -15.67
C ILE A 396 -17.96 14.59 -16.16
N LYS A 397 -18.71 13.61 -15.66
CA LYS A 397 -20.10 13.32 -16.04
C LYS A 397 -21.11 13.80 -15.00
N GLY A 398 -20.71 13.75 -13.74
CA GLY A 398 -21.43 14.32 -12.60
C GLY A 398 -20.43 14.64 -11.50
N VAL A 399 -20.65 15.71 -10.75
CA VAL A 399 -19.78 16.08 -9.62
C VAL A 399 -20.53 16.96 -8.63
N GLN A 400 -20.31 16.69 -7.35
CA GLN A 400 -20.71 17.55 -6.26
C GLN A 400 -19.48 18.02 -5.49
N PHE A 401 -19.44 19.30 -5.20
CA PHE A 401 -18.55 19.89 -4.22
C PHE A 401 -19.35 20.21 -2.95
N VAL A 402 -18.83 19.83 -1.79
CA VAL A 402 -19.39 20.22 -0.49
C VAL A 402 -18.35 20.92 0.36
N LYS A 403 -18.81 21.93 1.13
CA LYS A 403 -18.05 22.54 2.22
C LYS A 403 -18.75 22.26 3.55
N THR A 404 -17.99 21.80 4.53
CA THR A 404 -18.40 21.64 5.92
C THR A 404 -17.48 22.47 6.82
N PRO A 405 -17.74 22.58 8.13
CA PRO A 405 -16.78 23.18 9.06
C PRO A 405 -15.45 22.42 9.16
N SER A 406 -15.45 21.11 8.87
CA SER A 406 -14.29 20.23 9.08
C SER A 406 -13.61 19.77 7.79
N PHE A 407 -14.23 19.91 6.61
CA PHE A 407 -13.62 19.50 5.35
C PHE A 407 -14.28 20.14 4.12
N VAL A 408 -13.54 20.17 3.02
CA VAL A 408 -14.10 20.29 1.67
C VAL A 408 -13.97 18.95 0.96
N GLN A 409 -14.90 18.68 0.05
CA GLN A 409 -14.90 17.45 -0.71
C GLN A 409 -15.42 17.68 -2.11
N VAL A 410 -14.83 16.99 -3.09
CA VAL A 410 -15.35 16.85 -4.43
C VAL A 410 -15.52 15.35 -4.74
N THR A 411 -16.73 14.94 -5.12
CA THR A 411 -17.05 13.55 -5.47
C THR A 411 -17.74 13.53 -6.83
N GLY A 412 -17.34 12.64 -7.72
CA GLY A 412 -17.78 12.68 -9.12
C GLY A 412 -17.75 11.36 -9.87
N ASN A 413 -18.63 11.24 -10.87
CA ASN A 413 -18.54 10.24 -11.93
C ASN A 413 -17.73 10.80 -13.10
N CYS A 414 -16.85 9.98 -13.69
CA CYS A 414 -15.97 10.39 -14.77
C CYS A 414 -15.80 9.31 -15.85
N ASP A 415 -15.29 9.73 -17.00
CA ASP A 415 -14.54 8.89 -17.92
C ASP A 415 -13.06 9.18 -17.69
N CYS A 416 -12.52 8.61 -16.61
CA CYS A 416 -11.18 8.91 -16.12
C CYS A 416 -10.07 8.27 -16.98
N THR A 417 -10.41 7.45 -17.97
CA THR A 417 -9.46 7.02 -19.01
C THR A 417 -8.85 8.21 -19.76
N LYS A 418 -9.57 9.34 -19.83
CA LYS A 418 -9.10 10.61 -20.41
C LYS A 418 -8.02 11.31 -19.59
N ILE A 419 -7.86 10.95 -18.32
CA ILE A 419 -6.75 11.40 -17.45
C ILE A 419 -5.74 10.28 -17.22
N LYS A 420 -5.65 9.34 -18.17
CA LYS A 420 -4.64 8.27 -18.24
C LYS A 420 -4.82 7.12 -17.25
N LEU A 421 -5.99 6.96 -16.65
CA LEU A 421 -6.30 5.71 -15.97
C LEU A 421 -6.58 4.59 -16.98
N SER A 422 -6.15 3.37 -16.67
CA SER A 422 -6.47 2.18 -17.45
C SER A 422 -7.98 1.95 -17.48
N ASN A 423 -8.49 1.47 -18.61
CA ASN A 423 -9.89 1.07 -18.69
C ASN A 423 -10.12 -0.16 -17.80
N GLY A 424 -11.15 -0.14 -16.96
CA GLY A 424 -11.44 -1.23 -16.02
C GLY A 424 -10.70 -1.16 -14.69
N ASP A 425 -9.83 -0.16 -14.48
CA ASP A 425 -9.18 0.09 -13.19
C ASP A 425 -10.24 0.30 -12.09
N GLN A 426 -10.25 -0.58 -11.10
CA GLN A 426 -11.23 -0.60 -10.01
C GLN A 426 -10.95 0.44 -8.93
N GLY A 427 -9.76 1.03 -8.96
CA GLY A 427 -9.38 2.21 -8.20
C GLY A 427 -8.31 1.97 -7.15
N GLY A 428 -7.99 3.03 -6.43
CA GLY A 428 -6.97 3.10 -5.39
C GLY A 428 -7.05 4.45 -4.68
N GLU A 429 -6.45 4.52 -3.50
CA GLU A 429 -6.50 5.69 -2.63
C GLU A 429 -5.12 6.32 -2.45
N LEU A 430 -5.12 7.64 -2.56
CA LEU A 430 -3.98 8.52 -2.41
C LEU A 430 -4.13 9.30 -1.12
N ASP A 431 -3.03 9.52 -0.39
CA ASP A 431 -3.03 10.12 0.93
C ASP A 431 -1.68 10.82 1.27
N PRO A 432 -1.64 11.70 2.29
CA PRO A 432 -0.46 12.48 2.65
C PRO A 432 0.65 11.71 3.35
N HIS A 433 0.36 10.50 3.85
CA HIS A 433 1.30 9.69 4.62
C HIS A 433 1.85 8.57 3.75
N GLY A 434 1.01 7.90 2.97
CA GLY A 434 1.39 6.73 2.18
C GLY A 434 2.01 5.62 3.04
N ALA A 435 2.45 4.53 2.43
CA ALA A 435 3.08 3.42 3.17
C ALA A 435 4.47 3.76 3.77
N THR A 436 5.13 4.81 3.26
CA THR A 436 6.51 5.19 3.64
C THR A 436 6.59 6.46 4.50
N GLY A 437 5.46 7.08 4.82
CA GLY A 437 5.41 8.38 5.50
C GLY A 437 5.64 9.60 4.59
N ALA A 438 5.89 9.39 3.29
CA ALA A 438 6.18 10.45 2.30
C ALA A 438 4.96 10.90 1.47
N GLY A 439 3.80 10.27 1.68
CA GLY A 439 2.59 10.44 0.88
C GLY A 439 2.64 9.75 -0.48
N ASN A 440 1.47 9.52 -1.07
CA ASN A 440 1.30 9.03 -2.43
C ASN A 440 0.27 9.95 -3.16
N PRO A 441 0.72 10.92 -3.99
CA PRO A 441 2.07 11.07 -4.51
C PRO A 441 3.07 11.63 -3.52
N VAL A 442 4.32 11.18 -3.67
CA VAL A 442 5.46 11.71 -2.92
C VAL A 442 5.61 13.20 -3.23
N GLY A 443 5.64 14.03 -2.19
CA GLY A 443 5.70 15.49 -2.30
C GLY A 443 4.43 16.14 -2.89
N GLY A 444 3.31 15.44 -2.88
CA GLY A 444 1.99 15.99 -3.19
C GLY A 444 1.57 17.04 -2.16
N VAL A 445 1.03 18.18 -2.63
CA VAL A 445 0.54 19.24 -1.72
C VAL A 445 -0.87 19.65 -2.12
N VAL A 446 -1.77 19.69 -1.13
CA VAL A 446 -3.19 20.03 -1.30
C VAL A 446 -3.44 21.44 -0.80
N PHE A 447 -4.10 22.26 -1.63
CA PHE A 447 -4.49 23.61 -1.29
C PHE A 447 -6.00 23.83 -1.40
N THR A 448 -6.55 24.64 -0.49
CA THR A 448 -7.91 25.15 -0.62
C THR A 448 -7.98 26.59 -0.13
N ARG A 449 -8.90 27.38 -0.67
CA ARG A 449 -9.25 28.70 -0.13
C ARG A 449 -10.54 28.68 0.67
N ALA A 450 -11.14 27.52 0.88
CA ALA A 450 -12.47 27.41 1.44
C ALA A 450 -12.57 27.84 2.90
N PHE A 451 -11.47 27.78 3.65
CA PHE A 451 -11.41 28.09 5.07
C PHE A 451 -10.76 29.44 5.39
N SER A 452 -10.12 30.07 4.39
CA SER A 452 -9.53 31.40 4.53
C SER A 452 -10.58 32.49 4.31
N GLY A 453 -10.85 33.30 5.33
CA GLY A 453 -11.83 34.39 5.26
C GLY A 453 -11.48 35.50 4.26
N ASP A 454 -10.21 35.63 3.89
CA ASP A 454 -9.67 36.59 2.92
C ASP A 454 -9.52 36.01 1.50
N GLY A 455 -9.86 34.73 1.31
CA GLY A 455 -9.74 34.03 0.04
C GLY A 455 -8.32 33.61 -0.35
N SER A 456 -7.35 33.74 0.56
CA SER A 456 -6.00 33.16 0.42
C SER A 456 -6.05 31.63 0.37
N PHE A 457 -4.99 31.01 -0.15
CA PHE A 457 -4.86 29.55 -0.10
C PHE A 457 -4.28 29.11 1.25
N GLN A 458 -4.80 28.00 1.74
CA GLN A 458 -4.31 27.26 2.89
C GLN A 458 -3.84 25.88 2.41
N GLN A 459 -2.69 25.41 2.91
CA GLN A 459 -2.26 24.03 2.76
C GLN A 459 -3.09 23.11 3.66
N ILE A 460 -3.50 21.97 3.12
CA ILE A 460 -4.21 20.93 3.87
C ILE A 460 -3.30 19.71 3.99
N HIS A 461 -3.02 19.32 5.24
CA HIS A 461 -2.10 18.23 5.57
C HIS A 461 -2.79 16.88 5.72
N GLU A 462 -4.10 16.86 5.98
CA GLU A 462 -4.89 15.63 6.13
C GLU A 462 -5.95 15.59 5.03
N TRP A 463 -5.82 14.62 4.14
CA TRP A 463 -6.68 14.49 2.96
C TRP A 463 -6.69 13.04 2.50
N SER A 464 -7.67 12.69 1.69
CA SER A 464 -7.64 11.43 0.94
C SER A 464 -8.31 11.59 -0.41
N ASN A 465 -7.77 10.88 -1.42
CA ASN A 465 -8.26 10.90 -2.79
C ASN A 465 -8.40 9.49 -3.34
N PHE A 466 -9.65 9.06 -3.56
CA PHE A 466 -9.95 7.84 -4.31
C PHE A 466 -10.08 8.14 -5.80
N MET A 467 -9.47 7.31 -6.63
CA MET A 467 -9.52 7.40 -8.09
C MET A 467 -9.83 6.03 -8.69
N ALA A 468 -10.78 5.95 -9.62
CA ALA A 468 -11.05 4.78 -10.46
C ALA A 468 -11.29 5.22 -11.91
N HIS A 469 -11.43 4.27 -12.85
CA HIS A 469 -11.68 4.61 -14.26
C HIS A 469 -13.04 5.31 -14.50
N ASP A 470 -14.03 5.09 -13.63
CA ASP A 470 -15.43 5.53 -13.75
C ASP A 470 -15.89 6.53 -12.68
N GLU A 471 -15.13 6.71 -11.60
CA GLU A 471 -15.46 7.61 -10.50
C GLU A 471 -14.21 8.17 -9.80
N PHE A 472 -14.42 9.21 -9.01
CA PHE A 472 -13.39 9.77 -8.15
C PHE A 472 -14.01 10.44 -6.92
N SER A 473 -13.20 10.58 -5.88
CA SER A 473 -13.50 11.48 -4.80
C SER A 473 -12.25 11.99 -4.10
N PHE A 474 -12.33 13.22 -3.60
CA PHE A 474 -11.22 13.87 -2.95
C PHE A 474 -11.74 14.74 -1.81
N ARG A 475 -11.35 14.42 -0.57
CA ARG A 475 -11.66 15.20 0.62
C ARG A 475 -10.38 15.78 1.23
N ALA A 476 -10.46 17.04 1.63
CA ALA A 476 -9.41 17.78 2.33
C ALA A 476 -9.95 18.22 3.70
N CYS A 477 -9.36 17.70 4.77
CA CYS A 477 -9.85 17.80 6.13
C CYS A 477 -9.02 18.77 7.00
N ILE A 478 -9.69 19.48 7.90
CA ILE A 478 -9.09 20.39 8.86
C ILE A 478 -9.57 20.13 10.29
N GLY A 479 -8.83 20.69 11.24
CA GLY A 479 -9.19 20.66 12.66
C GLY A 479 -8.84 19.34 13.36
N PRO A 480 -9.26 19.20 14.64
CA PRO A 480 -8.78 18.11 15.51
C PRO A 480 -9.25 16.72 15.10
N ASN A 481 -10.26 16.61 14.24
CA ASN A 481 -10.79 15.34 13.74
C ASN A 481 -10.40 15.09 12.27
N ALA A 482 -9.44 15.82 11.72
CA ALA A 482 -9.10 15.73 10.30
C ALA A 482 -8.77 14.29 9.86
N LYS A 483 -7.89 13.60 10.58
CA LYS A 483 -7.57 12.16 10.38
C LYS A 483 -8.79 11.23 10.44
N LYS A 484 -9.81 11.59 11.23
CA LYS A 484 -11.02 10.77 11.36
C LYS A 484 -11.98 10.97 10.19
N PHE A 485 -11.98 12.17 9.59
CA PHE A 485 -12.80 12.50 8.42
C PHE A 485 -12.12 12.16 7.10
N CYS A 486 -10.80 12.11 7.06
CA CYS A 486 -9.99 11.66 5.93
C CYS A 486 -9.15 10.43 6.33
N PRO A 487 -9.78 9.30 6.70
CA PRO A 487 -9.04 8.06 6.85
C PRO A 487 -8.62 7.56 5.46
N HIS A 488 -7.46 6.92 5.38
CA HIS A 488 -6.85 6.43 4.13
C HIS A 488 -6.64 4.92 4.16
N ILE A 489 -7.73 4.18 4.39
CA ILE A 489 -7.72 2.74 4.67
C ILE A 489 -8.79 1.98 3.88
N TYR A 490 -9.46 2.64 2.93
CA TYR A 490 -10.56 2.06 2.18
C TYR A 490 -10.28 2.13 0.68
N ASP A 491 -9.07 1.69 0.32
CA ASP A 491 -8.43 1.90 -0.97
C ASP A 491 -9.29 1.50 -2.17
N LEU A 492 -10.13 0.47 -1.99
CA LEU A 492 -11.00 -0.11 -3.02
C LEU A 492 -12.51 0.01 -2.70
N ALA A 493 -12.88 0.70 -1.63
CA ALA A 493 -14.29 0.79 -1.21
C ALA A 493 -15.12 1.79 -2.04
N ARG A 494 -14.52 2.39 -3.08
CA ARG A 494 -15.14 3.37 -3.97
C ARG A 494 -15.56 4.67 -3.26
N SER A 495 -16.11 5.62 -4.01
CA SER A 495 -16.39 6.96 -3.46
C SER A 495 -17.54 6.96 -2.48
N GLU A 496 -18.49 6.03 -2.58
CA GLU A 496 -19.61 5.94 -1.64
C GLU A 496 -19.18 5.68 -0.20
N TRP A 497 -18.11 4.92 0.00
CA TRP A 497 -17.55 4.65 1.32
C TRP A 497 -16.59 5.73 1.79
N ASN A 498 -15.66 6.12 0.93
CA ASN A 498 -14.64 7.11 1.25
C ASN A 498 -15.26 8.48 1.49
N HIS A 499 -16.04 8.93 0.51
CA HIS A 499 -16.48 10.30 0.35
C HIS A 499 -17.91 10.37 -0.20
N PRO A 500 -18.91 9.89 0.56
CA PRO A 500 -20.29 9.85 0.09
C PRO A 500 -20.78 11.24 -0.34
N GLY A 501 -21.50 11.29 -1.45
CA GLY A 501 -22.02 12.52 -2.06
C GLY A 501 -23.07 12.21 -3.13
N ARG A 502 -23.55 13.24 -3.82
CA ARG A 502 -24.50 13.14 -4.94
C ARG A 502 -23.80 13.46 -6.26
N TYR A 503 -23.45 12.44 -7.01
CA TYR A 503 -22.55 12.58 -8.17
C TYR A 503 -23.03 11.79 -9.39
N GLU A 504 -24.34 11.53 -9.45
CA GLU A 504 -24.98 10.92 -10.59
C GLU A 504 -24.72 11.74 -11.86
N SER A 505 -24.63 11.07 -13.01
CA SER A 505 -24.39 11.73 -14.29
C SER A 505 -25.44 12.83 -14.55
N GLY A 506 -24.98 14.02 -14.90
CA GLY A 506 -25.81 15.21 -15.11
C GLY A 506 -25.96 16.12 -13.89
N ILE A 507 -25.54 15.68 -12.70
CA ILE A 507 -25.52 16.52 -11.49
C ILE A 507 -24.21 17.30 -11.43
N PHE A 508 -24.31 18.63 -11.30
CA PHE A 508 -23.16 19.50 -11.11
C PHE A 508 -23.53 20.55 -10.07
N GLU A 509 -23.05 20.43 -8.83
CA GLU A 509 -23.47 21.34 -7.77
C GLU A 509 -22.39 21.66 -6.73
N ASN A 510 -22.40 22.89 -6.24
CA ASN A 510 -21.69 23.29 -5.03
C ASN A 510 -22.70 23.42 -3.89
N CYS A 511 -22.45 22.83 -2.73
CA CYS A 511 -23.31 22.93 -1.56
C CYS A 511 -22.51 23.21 -0.28
N ASP A 512 -23.18 23.72 0.74
CA ASP A 512 -22.77 23.50 2.13
C ASP A 512 -23.29 22.14 2.59
N ALA A 513 -22.64 21.51 3.59
CA ALA A 513 -23.11 20.27 4.17
C ALA A 513 -22.76 20.14 5.66
N THR A 514 -23.49 19.29 6.37
CA THR A 514 -23.07 18.75 7.68
C THR A 514 -21.94 17.73 7.48
N GLU A 515 -21.04 17.53 8.46
CA GLU A 515 -19.93 16.56 8.29
C GLU A 515 -20.37 15.10 8.07
N GLY A 516 -21.55 14.71 8.55
CA GLY A 516 -21.97 13.32 8.54
C GLY A 516 -21.24 12.49 9.61
N LYS A 517 -21.06 11.19 9.36
CA LYS A 517 -20.34 10.26 10.25
C LYS A 517 -18.89 10.09 9.78
N PHE A 518 -18.00 9.74 10.69
CA PHE A 518 -16.63 9.35 10.33
C PHE A 518 -16.64 8.12 9.42
N PRO A 519 -15.97 8.12 8.27
CA PRO A 519 -16.00 7.00 7.33
C PRO A 519 -15.64 5.68 7.99
N GLY A 520 -16.53 4.70 7.81
CA GLY A 520 -16.46 3.35 8.35
C GLY A 520 -16.50 3.22 9.88
N VAL A 521 -17.00 4.22 10.60
CA VAL A 521 -17.18 4.13 12.06
C VAL A 521 -18.64 3.83 12.41
N TYR A 522 -18.89 2.62 12.90
CA TYR A 522 -20.20 2.12 13.28
C TYR A 522 -20.20 1.87 14.79
N HIS A 523 -21.16 2.46 15.51
CA HIS A 523 -21.32 2.26 16.96
C HIS A 523 -20.05 2.61 17.77
N GLY A 524 -19.20 3.52 17.27
CA GLY A 524 -17.95 3.91 17.92
C GLY A 524 -16.73 3.06 17.51
N HIS A 525 -16.94 1.99 16.76
CA HIS A 525 -15.89 1.11 16.26
C HIS A 525 -15.64 1.36 14.78
N ARG A 526 -14.37 1.36 14.37
CA ARG A 526 -13.98 1.47 12.97
C ARG A 526 -13.96 0.06 12.37
N TRP A 527 -14.68 -0.11 11.27
CA TRP A 527 -14.56 -1.29 10.43
C TRP A 527 -13.34 -1.11 9.52
N HIS A 528 -12.55 -2.16 9.36
CA HIS A 528 -11.43 -2.23 8.42
C HIS A 528 -11.72 -3.28 7.35
N GLN A 529 -11.13 -3.10 6.17
CA GLN A 529 -11.17 -4.12 5.13
C GLN A 529 -10.56 -5.42 5.69
N GLY A 530 -11.31 -6.51 5.63
CA GLY A 530 -10.95 -7.79 6.23
C GLY A 530 -11.68 -8.12 7.53
N ASP A 531 -12.39 -7.19 8.17
CA ASP A 531 -13.15 -7.45 9.42
C ASP A 531 -14.45 -8.28 9.19
N GLY A 532 -14.57 -8.94 8.04
CA GLY A 532 -15.78 -9.59 7.55
C GLY A 532 -16.59 -8.73 6.57
N PRO A 533 -17.88 -9.04 6.35
CA PRO A 533 -18.71 -8.33 5.36
C PRO A 533 -18.75 -6.82 5.62
N ALA A 534 -18.44 -6.04 4.58
CA ALA A 534 -18.45 -4.59 4.67
C ALA A 534 -19.87 -4.08 5.05
N PRO A 535 -20.01 -3.28 6.12
CA PRO A 535 -21.30 -2.67 6.45
C PRO A 535 -21.76 -1.68 5.36
N PRO A 536 -23.02 -1.24 5.36
CA PRO A 536 -23.47 -0.26 4.38
C PRO A 536 -22.75 1.07 4.57
N ALA A 537 -22.23 1.64 3.48
CA ALA A 537 -21.60 2.95 3.46
C ALA A 537 -22.44 4.01 4.20
N HIS A 538 -21.78 4.92 4.90
CA HIS A 538 -22.49 6.02 5.54
C HIS A 538 -23.18 6.92 4.52
N LYS A 539 -24.39 7.37 4.85
CA LYS A 539 -25.07 8.37 4.05
C LYS A 539 -24.26 9.66 4.01
N ALA A 540 -24.26 10.32 2.85
CA ALA A 540 -23.71 11.66 2.70
C ALA A 540 -24.32 12.62 3.73
N GLY A 541 -23.52 13.59 4.15
CA GLY A 541 -23.99 14.69 4.99
C GLY A 541 -25.17 15.42 4.33
N ARG A 542 -26.08 15.97 5.15
CA ARG A 542 -27.21 16.73 4.62
C ARG A 542 -26.71 18.02 4.00
N THR A 543 -27.04 18.23 2.72
CA THR A 543 -26.63 19.41 1.95
C THR A 543 -27.61 20.57 2.08
N SER A 544 -27.11 21.79 1.97
CA SER A 544 -27.86 23.05 1.97
C SER A 544 -27.19 24.06 1.05
N ASN A 545 -27.88 25.18 0.74
CA ASN A 545 -27.36 26.27 -0.09
C ASN A 545 -26.78 25.81 -1.46
N CYS A 546 -27.36 24.76 -2.02
CA CYS A 546 -26.86 24.14 -3.24
C CYS A 546 -27.05 25.04 -4.45
N LYS A 547 -25.96 25.27 -5.20
CA LYS A 547 -25.93 25.94 -6.48
C LYS A 547 -25.66 24.94 -7.59
N GLN A 548 -26.67 24.69 -8.42
CA GLN A 548 -26.56 23.80 -9.56
C GLN A 548 -26.01 24.48 -10.81
N PHE A 549 -25.37 23.68 -11.68
CA PHE A 549 -24.84 24.08 -12.96
C PHE A 549 -25.37 23.15 -14.06
N LYS A 550 -25.61 23.68 -15.26
CA LYS A 550 -26.03 22.88 -16.42
C LYS A 550 -24.94 21.92 -16.94
N GLY A 551 -23.71 22.08 -16.45
CA GLY A 551 -22.53 21.36 -16.89
C GLY A 551 -21.27 22.12 -16.50
N ILE A 552 -20.14 21.44 -16.53
CA ILE A 552 -18.81 22.02 -16.26
C ILE A 552 -17.89 21.84 -17.46
N LYS A 553 -17.04 22.83 -17.68
CA LYS A 553 -16.01 22.84 -18.71
C LYS A 553 -14.76 23.46 -18.10
N GLN A 554 -13.63 23.23 -18.77
CA GLN A 554 -12.37 23.86 -18.40
C GLN A 554 -12.54 25.38 -18.30
N THR A 555 -12.04 25.99 -17.23
CA THR A 555 -12.01 27.44 -17.10
C THR A 555 -10.63 27.96 -17.49
N ARG A 556 -10.57 28.81 -18.52
CA ARG A 556 -9.32 29.47 -18.93
C ARG A 556 -8.98 30.57 -17.94
N SER A 557 -7.71 30.76 -17.61
CA SER A 557 -7.30 31.97 -16.90
C SER A 557 -7.59 33.15 -17.83
N ARG A 558 -8.19 34.22 -17.29
CA ARG A 558 -8.25 35.49 -18.02
C ARG A 558 -6.79 35.95 -18.11
N GLY A 559 -6.21 35.89 -19.30
CA GLY A 559 -4.90 36.47 -19.54
C GLY A 559 -4.89 37.91 -19.05
N THR A 560 -3.79 38.29 -18.39
CA THR A 560 -3.47 39.70 -18.14
C THR A 560 -3.73 40.48 -19.44
N PRO A 561 -4.47 41.60 -19.43
CA PRO A 561 -4.70 42.37 -20.64
C PRO A 561 -3.35 42.71 -21.24
N THR A 562 -3.07 42.21 -22.44
CA THR A 562 -1.93 42.66 -23.22
C THR A 562 -2.10 44.16 -23.38
N LEU A 563 -1.25 44.95 -22.73
CA LEU A 563 -1.12 46.37 -23.02
C LEU A 563 -0.90 46.47 -24.53
N LEU A 564 -1.90 47.01 -25.23
CA LEU A 564 -1.78 47.46 -26.60
C LEU A 564 -0.51 48.30 -26.69
N ARG A 565 0.54 47.75 -27.33
CA ARG A 565 1.67 48.56 -27.79
C ARG A 565 1.09 49.52 -28.81
N GLY A 566 0.81 50.74 -28.34
CA GLY A 566 0.43 51.87 -29.16
C GLY A 566 1.44 52.07 -30.27
N ALA A 567 0.90 52.32 -31.46
CA ALA A 567 1.62 52.67 -32.66
C ALA A 567 2.59 53.84 -32.42
N LEU A 568 3.88 53.59 -32.62
CA LEU A 568 4.89 54.61 -32.91
C LEU A 568 5.88 54.02 -33.91
N PHE A 569 5.48 54.00 -35.18
CA PHE A 569 6.43 54.13 -36.28
C PHE A 569 6.05 55.37 -37.07
N GLY A 570 6.68 56.48 -36.67
CA GLY A 570 6.75 57.69 -37.46
C GLY A 570 7.52 57.43 -38.74
N LYS A 571 7.00 57.96 -39.84
CA LYS A 571 7.72 58.16 -41.09
C LYS A 571 8.97 59.00 -40.83
N ALA A 572 10.11 58.57 -41.34
CA ALA A 572 11.22 59.46 -41.67
C ALA A 572 11.79 59.05 -43.03
N LYS A 573 11.66 60.02 -43.95
CA LYS A 573 12.32 60.30 -45.23
C LYS A 573 13.10 59.20 -45.95
#